data_AF-A0A6B3USI5-F1
#
_entry.id   AF-A0A6B3USI5-F1
#
_cell.length_a   1.000
_cell.length_b   1.000
_cell.length_c   1.000
_cell.angle_alpha   90.00
_cell.angle_beta   90.00
_cell.angle_gamma   90.00
#
_symmetry.space_group_name_H-M   'P 1'
#
loop_
_entity.id
_entity.type
_entity.pdbx_description
1 polymer ?
#
loop_
_entity_poly.entity_id
_entity_poly.type
_entity_poly.pdbx_seq_one_letter_code
_entity_poly.pdbx_strand_id
1 'polypeptide(L)'
;ARELAALPDRAAVLAECRAALAAAEPAPPAAFALTLERLALHYPESRLTPPEQTLVAKDWRRLAGHLPADVLARAADDYVLSPARFFPTPGQLLALAEPAFAWRRALARRARQTLDLIGPENEGRPPCPAARGPAPKP
;
A
#
# COMPACT_ATOMS: atom_id res chain seq x y z
N ALA A 1 7.56 -2.09 26.14
CA ALA A 1 8.29 -2.96 25.20
C ALA A 1 8.10 -4.45 25.53
N ARG A 2 8.42 -4.93 26.75
CA ARG A 2 8.25 -6.36 27.12
C ARG A 2 6.82 -6.90 27.10
N GLU A 3 5.79 -6.06 27.27
CA GLU A 3 4.38 -6.50 27.29
C GLU A 3 3.78 -6.77 25.91
N LEU A 4 4.28 -6.16 24.83
CA LEU A 4 3.77 -6.39 23.47
C LEU A 4 4.25 -7.72 22.87
N ALA A 5 5.38 -8.24 23.37
CA ALA A 5 5.92 -9.54 22.99
C ALA A 5 4.98 -10.71 23.39
N ALA A 6 4.30 -10.54 24.53
CA ALA A 6 3.43 -11.54 25.16
C ALA A 6 1.95 -11.36 24.79
N LEU A 7 1.65 -10.65 23.69
CA LEU A 7 0.27 -10.50 23.23
C LEU A 7 -0.35 -11.88 22.93
N PRO A 8 -1.48 -12.24 23.56
CA PRO A 8 -2.12 -13.54 23.38
C PRO A 8 -2.57 -13.78 21.92
N ASP A 9 -2.62 -12.72 21.10
CA ASP A 9 -2.99 -12.78 19.68
C ASP A 9 -1.97 -12.07 18.77
N ARG A 10 -0.68 -12.24 19.07
CA ARG A 10 0.42 -11.68 18.27
C ARG A 10 0.27 -12.00 16.78
N ALA A 11 -0.13 -13.22 16.45
CA ALA A 11 -0.26 -13.67 15.06
C ALA A 11 -1.33 -12.87 14.29
N ALA A 12 -2.51 -12.64 14.87
CA ALA A 12 -3.52 -11.82 14.23
C ALA A 12 -3.07 -10.35 14.09
N VAL A 13 -2.42 -9.79 15.12
CA VAL A 13 -1.88 -8.42 15.05
C VAL A 13 -0.86 -8.28 13.91
N LEU A 14 0.03 -9.27 13.73
CA LEU A 14 0.96 -9.28 12.61
C LEU A 14 0.26 -9.41 11.25
N ALA A 15 -0.77 -10.24 11.16
CA ALA A 15 -1.55 -10.40 9.93
C ALA A 15 -2.28 -9.11 9.54
N GLU A 16 -2.94 -8.45 10.50
CA GLU A 16 -3.60 -7.16 10.31
C GLU A 16 -2.61 -6.06 9.89
N CYS A 17 -1.43 -6.01 10.52
CA CYS A 17 -0.38 -5.06 10.13
C CYS A 17 0.10 -5.30 8.69
N ARG A 18 0.28 -6.56 8.28
CA ARG A 18 0.66 -6.91 6.90
C ARG A 18 -0.45 -6.52 5.91
N ALA A 19 -1.70 -6.80 6.23
CA ALA A 19 -2.84 -6.41 5.40
C ALA A 19 -2.92 -4.90 5.21
N ALA A 20 -2.74 -4.13 6.30
CA ALA A 20 -2.71 -2.66 6.25
C ALA A 20 -1.58 -2.11 5.38
N LEU A 21 -0.38 -2.72 5.42
CA LEU A 21 0.74 -2.34 4.57
C LEU A 21 0.46 -2.66 3.10
N ALA A 22 -0.01 -3.88 2.80
CA ALA A 22 -0.34 -4.32 1.46
C ALA A 22 -1.44 -3.45 0.81
N ALA A 23 -2.45 -3.03 1.59
CA ALA A 23 -3.52 -2.17 1.11
C ALA A 23 -3.06 -0.77 0.67
N ALA A 24 -1.86 -0.34 1.09
CA ALA A 24 -1.25 0.93 0.72
C ALA A 24 -0.14 0.79 -0.33
N GLU A 25 0.15 -0.43 -0.82
CA GLU A 25 1.19 -0.64 -1.82
C GLU A 25 0.81 -0.04 -3.18
N PRO A 26 1.78 0.57 -3.89
CA PRO A 26 1.55 1.07 -5.23
C PRO A 26 1.08 -0.01 -6.20
N ALA A 27 0.22 0.37 -7.15
CA ALA A 27 -0.20 -0.50 -8.22
C ALA A 27 1.02 -1.02 -9.03
N PRO A 28 1.04 -2.32 -9.39
CA PRO A 28 1.98 -2.84 -10.36
C PRO A 28 1.94 -2.01 -11.66
N PRO A 29 3.09 -1.79 -12.34
CA PRO A 29 3.14 -0.96 -13.54
C PRO A 29 2.10 -1.33 -14.61
N ALA A 30 1.87 -2.64 -14.82
CA ALA A 30 0.88 -3.13 -15.77
C ALA A 30 -0.56 -2.75 -15.37
N ALA A 31 -0.94 -2.91 -14.11
CA ALA A 31 -2.27 -2.53 -13.61
C ALA A 31 -2.51 -1.01 -13.70
N PHE A 32 -1.47 -0.22 -13.41
CA PHE A 32 -1.50 1.23 -13.57
C PHE A 32 -1.73 1.63 -15.02
N ALA A 33 -0.95 1.08 -15.95
CA ALA A 33 -1.08 1.36 -17.37
C ALA A 33 -2.46 0.97 -17.91
N LEU A 34 -2.94 -0.24 -17.60
CA LEU A 34 -4.26 -0.71 -18.03
C LEU A 34 -5.40 0.20 -17.54
N THR A 35 -5.29 0.72 -16.32
CA THR A 35 -6.32 1.63 -15.78
C THR A 35 -6.33 2.97 -16.52
N LEU A 36 -5.15 3.52 -16.83
CA LEU A 36 -5.05 4.77 -17.60
C LEU A 36 -5.49 4.59 -19.05
N GLU A 37 -5.14 3.48 -19.69
CA GLU A 37 -5.60 3.18 -21.05
C GLU A 37 -7.12 3.02 -21.09
N ARG A 38 -7.71 2.29 -20.13
CA ARG A 38 -9.17 2.17 -20.00
C ARG A 38 -9.82 3.54 -19.85
N LEU A 39 -9.24 4.39 -19.00
CA LEU A 39 -9.72 5.76 -18.82
C LEU A 39 -9.62 6.57 -20.12
N ALA A 40 -8.53 6.42 -20.88
CA ALA A 40 -8.31 7.15 -22.13
C ALA A 40 -9.29 6.76 -23.24
N LEU A 41 -9.78 5.51 -23.25
CA LEU A 41 -10.80 5.07 -24.21
C LEU A 41 -12.12 5.85 -24.13
N HIS A 42 -12.42 6.47 -22.98
CA HIS A 42 -13.58 7.35 -22.83
C HIS A 42 -13.36 8.75 -23.44
N TYR A 43 -12.14 9.09 -23.85
CA TYR A 43 -11.74 10.41 -24.36
C TYR A 43 -10.85 10.27 -25.62
N PRO A 44 -11.42 9.88 -26.77
CA PRO A 44 -10.67 9.46 -27.96
C PRO A 44 -9.91 10.59 -28.70
N GLU A 45 -10.06 11.86 -28.30
CA GLU A 45 -9.50 13.01 -29.04
C GLU A 45 -8.01 13.30 -28.80
N SER A 46 -7.20 12.32 -28.37
CA SER A 46 -5.77 12.55 -28.14
C SER A 46 -4.99 12.69 -29.46
N ARG A 47 -4.44 13.88 -29.70
CA ARG A 47 -3.59 14.18 -30.89
C ARG A 47 -2.09 13.99 -30.64
N LEU A 48 -1.71 13.30 -29.56
CA LEU A 48 -0.32 13.14 -29.16
C LEU A 48 0.44 12.19 -30.10
N THR A 49 1.64 12.59 -30.49
CA THR A 49 2.61 11.73 -31.19
C THR A 49 3.13 10.63 -30.24
N PRO A 50 3.68 9.52 -30.75
CA PRO A 50 4.21 8.45 -29.88
C PRO A 50 5.26 8.90 -28.84
N PRO A 51 6.20 9.81 -29.15
CA PRO A 51 7.12 10.36 -28.15
C PRO A 51 6.40 11.15 -27.05
N GLU A 52 5.38 11.94 -27.40
CA GLU A 52 4.60 12.71 -26.42
C GLU A 52 3.76 11.80 -25.52
N GLN A 53 3.16 10.74 -26.08
CA GLN A 53 2.45 9.72 -25.30
C GLN A 53 3.38 9.07 -24.26
N THR A 54 4.63 8.79 -24.65
CA THR A 54 5.64 8.23 -23.74
C THR A 54 5.99 9.19 -22.60
N LEU A 55 6.15 10.49 -22.90
CA LEU A 55 6.42 11.51 -21.89
C LEU A 55 5.24 11.65 -20.91
N VAL A 56 4.02 11.72 -21.44
CA VAL A 56 2.79 11.81 -20.65
C VAL A 56 2.66 10.58 -19.75
N ALA A 57 2.87 9.36 -20.27
CA ALA A 57 2.80 8.14 -19.47
C ALA A 57 3.83 8.13 -18.32
N LYS A 58 5.05 8.62 -18.55
CA LYS A 58 6.08 8.76 -17.50
C LYS A 58 5.65 9.77 -16.44
N ASP A 59 5.09 10.89 -16.82
CA ASP A 59 4.60 11.90 -15.87
C ASP A 59 3.42 11.38 -15.05
N TRP A 60 2.48 10.67 -15.67
CA TRP A 60 1.41 9.99 -14.96
C TRP A 60 1.94 8.99 -13.94
N ARG A 61 2.91 8.14 -14.32
CA ARG A 61 3.52 7.19 -13.39
C ARG A 61 4.25 7.90 -12.25
N ARG A 62 4.94 9.02 -12.53
CA ARG A 62 5.62 9.82 -11.50
C ARG A 62 4.64 10.42 -10.50
N LEU A 63 3.51 10.96 -10.99
CA LEU A 63 2.55 11.71 -10.18
C LEU A 63 1.55 10.82 -9.43
N ALA A 64 1.00 9.81 -10.11
CA ALA A 64 -0.07 8.96 -9.58
C ALA A 64 0.35 7.48 -9.40
N GLY A 65 1.56 7.10 -9.80
CA GLY A 65 2.01 5.69 -9.75
C GLY A 65 2.21 5.12 -8.36
N HIS A 66 2.07 5.94 -7.32
CA HIS A 66 2.11 5.54 -5.92
C HIS A 66 0.73 5.09 -5.38
N LEU A 67 -0.35 5.28 -6.16
CA LEU A 67 -1.69 4.85 -5.76
C LEU A 67 -1.84 3.32 -5.84
N PRO A 68 -2.54 2.69 -4.89
CA PRO A 68 -2.98 1.30 -5.00
C PRO A 68 -3.90 1.07 -6.20
N ALA A 69 -3.89 -0.14 -6.74
CA ALA A 69 -4.60 -0.46 -7.99
C ALA A 69 -6.12 -0.25 -7.89
N ASP A 70 -6.71 -0.66 -6.77
CA ASP A 70 -8.15 -0.54 -6.53
C ASP A 70 -8.57 0.92 -6.28
N VAL A 71 -7.73 1.70 -5.58
CA VAL A 71 -7.93 3.15 -5.40
C VAL A 71 -7.89 3.88 -6.75
N LEU A 72 -6.90 3.57 -7.58
CA LEU A 72 -6.77 4.16 -8.92
C LEU A 72 -7.97 3.80 -9.80
N ALA A 73 -8.37 2.53 -9.82
CA ALA A 73 -9.53 2.06 -10.58
C ALA A 73 -10.81 2.77 -10.13
N ARG A 74 -11.03 2.88 -8.82
CA ARG A 74 -12.19 3.57 -8.27
C ARG A 74 -12.21 5.04 -8.65
N ALA A 75 -11.09 5.75 -8.53
CA ALA A 75 -10.98 7.15 -8.91
C ALA A 75 -11.24 7.36 -10.42
N ALA A 76 -10.76 6.45 -11.26
CA ALA A 76 -11.02 6.48 -12.70
C ALA A 76 -12.52 6.29 -12.99
N ASP A 77 -13.16 5.33 -12.33
CA ASP A 77 -14.60 5.06 -12.51
C ASP A 77 -15.45 6.25 -12.02
N ASP A 78 -15.13 6.82 -10.85
CA ASP A 78 -15.82 8.00 -10.33
C ASP A 78 -15.64 9.23 -11.26
N TYR A 79 -14.49 9.37 -11.93
CA TYR A 79 -14.27 10.44 -12.91
C TYR A 79 -15.10 10.22 -14.18
N VAL A 80 -15.14 9.00 -14.71
CA VAL A 80 -15.92 8.65 -15.91
C VAL A 80 -17.43 8.88 -15.70
N LEU A 81 -17.92 8.63 -14.48
CA LEU A 81 -19.32 8.87 -14.12
C LEU A 81 -19.65 10.34 -13.84
N SER A 82 -18.64 11.20 -13.77
CA SER A 82 -18.82 12.65 -13.56
C SER A 82 -19.27 13.35 -14.85
N PRO A 83 -19.78 14.60 -14.78
CA PRO A 83 -20.13 15.37 -15.98
C PRO A 83 -18.91 15.85 -16.80
N ALA A 84 -17.69 15.38 -16.49
CA ALA A 84 -16.47 15.79 -17.16
C ALA A 84 -16.42 15.29 -18.61
N ARG A 85 -16.06 16.20 -19.53
CA ARG A 85 -16.00 15.93 -20.97
C ARG A 85 -14.58 15.68 -21.49
N PHE A 86 -13.57 15.98 -20.67
CA PHE A 86 -12.17 15.90 -21.06
C PHE A 86 -11.44 14.88 -20.20
N PHE A 87 -10.38 14.31 -20.76
CA PHE A 87 -9.48 13.43 -20.03
C PHE A 87 -8.96 14.12 -18.75
N PRO A 88 -8.95 13.44 -17.60
CA PRO A 88 -8.55 14.07 -16.35
C PRO A 88 -7.08 14.49 -16.39
N THR A 89 -6.77 15.54 -15.67
CA THR A 89 -5.39 15.80 -15.23
C THR A 89 -5.03 14.84 -14.08
N PRO A 90 -3.73 14.58 -13.84
CA PRO A 90 -3.30 13.81 -12.67
C PRO A 90 -3.85 14.36 -11.35
N GLY A 91 -3.94 15.69 -11.21
CA GLY A 91 -4.47 16.35 -10.02
C GLY A 91 -5.94 16.04 -9.76
N GLN A 92 -6.78 15.99 -10.81
CA GLN A 92 -8.20 15.63 -10.67
C GLN A 92 -8.37 14.18 -10.23
N LEU A 93 -7.57 13.26 -10.80
CA LEU A 93 -7.62 11.85 -10.40
C LEU A 93 -7.12 11.65 -8.96
N LEU A 94 -6.05 12.35 -8.56
CA LEU A 94 -5.54 12.33 -7.19
C LEU A 94 -6.57 12.87 -6.19
N ALA A 95 -7.31 13.92 -6.54
CA ALA A 95 -8.36 14.48 -5.68
C ALA A 95 -9.48 13.46 -5.40
N LEU A 96 -9.85 12.66 -6.40
CA LEU A 96 -10.83 11.58 -6.25
C LEU A 96 -10.27 10.38 -5.44
N ALA A 97 -8.98 10.09 -5.59
CA ALA A 97 -8.31 9.00 -4.87
C ALA A 97 -8.03 9.32 -3.39
N GLU A 98 -7.82 10.59 -3.04
CA GLU A 98 -7.32 11.02 -1.74
C GLU A 98 -8.17 10.53 -0.55
N PRO A 99 -9.52 10.62 -0.55
CA PRO A 99 -10.33 10.16 0.57
C PRO A 99 -10.10 8.68 0.90
N ALA A 100 -10.00 7.82 -0.12
CA ALA A 100 -9.79 6.39 0.05
C ALA A 100 -8.34 6.08 0.46
N PHE A 101 -7.38 6.83 -0.08
CA PHE A 101 -5.96 6.55 0.12
C PHE A 101 -5.38 7.13 1.41
N ALA A 102 -5.85 8.30 1.85
CA ALA A 102 -5.39 8.96 3.07
C ALA A 102 -5.52 8.05 4.30
N TRP A 103 -6.68 7.40 4.44
CA TRP A 103 -6.95 6.44 5.51
C TRP A 103 -5.98 5.26 5.47
N ARG A 104 -5.79 4.64 4.30
CA ARG A 104 -4.89 3.50 4.13
C ARG A 104 -3.43 3.85 4.44
N ARG A 105 -2.96 5.02 4.00
CA ARG A 105 -1.63 5.52 4.37
C ARG A 105 -1.49 5.71 5.87
N ALA A 106 -2.51 6.27 6.53
CA ALA A 106 -2.48 6.44 7.98
C ALA A 106 -2.42 5.10 8.71
N LEU A 107 -3.21 4.11 8.26
CA LEU A 107 -3.21 2.76 8.81
C LEU A 107 -1.87 2.05 8.57
N ALA A 108 -1.31 2.13 7.36
CA ALA A 108 -0.01 1.57 7.02
C ALA A 108 1.12 2.16 7.88
N ARG A 109 1.10 3.48 8.16
CA ARG A 109 2.06 4.11 9.09
C ARG A 109 1.94 3.54 10.50
N ARG A 110 0.71 3.38 11.02
CA ARG A 110 0.47 2.79 12.34
C ARG A 110 0.89 1.32 12.40
N ALA A 111 0.62 0.56 11.34
CA ALA A 111 1.04 -0.83 11.21
C ALA A 111 2.58 -0.95 11.27
N ARG A 112 3.31 -0.07 10.55
CA ARG A 112 4.78 -0.02 10.63
C ARG A 112 5.27 0.23 12.05
N GLN A 113 4.74 1.25 12.72
CA GLN A 113 5.07 1.57 14.11
C GLN A 113 4.80 0.40 15.06
N THR A 114 3.68 -0.31 14.84
CA THR A 114 3.32 -1.49 15.65
C THR A 114 4.30 -2.63 15.44
N LEU A 115 4.71 -2.90 14.19
CA LEU A 115 5.72 -3.91 13.87
C LEU A 115 7.08 -3.58 14.49
N ASP A 116 7.49 -2.30 14.47
CA ASP A 116 8.74 -1.86 15.08
C ASP A 116 8.72 -2.06 16.61
N LEU A 117 7.56 -1.89 17.25
CA LEU A 117 7.38 -2.11 18.70
C LEU A 117 7.35 -3.59 19.09
N ILE A 118 6.79 -4.45 18.24
CA ILE A 118 6.75 -5.90 18.43
C ILE A 118 8.15 -6.51 18.23
N GLY A 119 8.99 -5.87 17.40
CA GLY A 119 10.37 -6.26 17.12
C GLY A 119 10.49 -7.58 16.34
N PRO A 120 11.66 -7.82 15.70
CA PRO A 120 12.01 -9.15 15.21
C PRO A 120 12.31 -10.03 16.43
N GLU A 121 11.42 -10.92 16.82
CA GLU A 121 11.70 -11.80 17.94
C GLU A 121 12.55 -13.01 17.53
N ASN A 122 13.73 -13.12 18.14
CA ASN A 122 14.34 -14.39 18.53
C ASN A 122 14.52 -15.43 17.42
N GLU A 123 15.17 -15.11 16.30
CA GLU A 123 15.65 -16.12 15.35
C GLU A 123 16.82 -16.99 15.89
N GLY A 124 17.18 -16.90 17.18
CA GLY A 124 18.32 -17.67 17.68
C GLY A 124 18.58 -17.66 19.18
N ARG A 125 17.57 -17.52 20.04
CA ARG A 125 17.82 -17.74 21.48
C ARG A 125 17.69 -19.24 21.78
N PRO A 126 18.79 -19.97 22.06
CA PRO A 126 18.67 -21.36 22.51
C PRO A 126 17.82 -21.39 23.79
N PRO A 127 17.08 -22.49 24.05
CA PRO A 127 16.33 -22.63 25.28
C PRO A 127 17.29 -22.37 26.44
N CYS A 128 16.93 -21.40 27.30
CA CYS A 128 17.64 -21.15 28.54
C CYS A 128 17.76 -22.50 29.26
N PRO A 129 18.99 -23.00 29.57
CA PRO A 129 19.11 -24.30 30.20
C PRO A 129 18.37 -24.23 31.54
N ALA A 130 17.45 -25.17 31.74
CA ALA A 130 16.69 -25.33 32.97
C ALA A 130 17.64 -25.18 34.17
N ALA A 131 17.21 -24.38 35.15
CA ALA A 131 17.94 -24.20 36.40
C ALA A 131 18.35 -25.57 36.94
N ARG A 132 19.67 -25.84 36.95
CA ARG A 132 20.20 -27.01 37.64
C ARG A 132 19.85 -26.82 39.11
N GLY A 133 18.90 -27.62 39.60
CA GLY A 133 18.68 -27.77 41.03
C GLY A 133 20.00 -28.14 41.71
N PRO A 134 20.19 -27.74 42.98
CA PRO A 134 21.43 -28.03 43.69
C PRO A 134 21.65 -29.55 43.76
N ALA A 135 22.84 -29.99 43.37
CA ALA A 135 23.24 -31.39 43.45
C ALA A 135 23.20 -31.87 44.92
N PRO A 136 22.70 -33.09 45.21
CA PRO A 136 22.75 -33.65 46.55
C PRO A 136 24.18 -34.04 46.92
N LYS A 137 24.62 -33.64 48.11
CA LYS A 137 25.87 -34.09 48.73
C LYS A 137 25.72 -35.54 49.22
N PRO A 138 26.70 -36.39 48.91
CA PRO A 138 27.34 -37.21 49.93
C PRO A 138 28.84 -36.92 50.02
#